data_AF-A0A2H3D0P7-F1
#
_entry.id   AF-A0A2H3D0P7-F1
#
_cell.length_a   1.000
_cell.length_b   1.000
_cell.length_c   1.000
_cell.angle_alpha   90.00
_cell.angle_beta   90.00
_cell.angle_gamma   90.00
#
_symmetry.space_group_name_H-M   'P 1'
#
loop_
_entity.id
_entity.type
_entity.pdbx_description
1 polymer ?
#
loop_
_entity_poly.entity_id
_entity_poly.type
_entity_poly.pdbx_seq_one_letter_code
_entity_poly.pdbx_strand_id
1 'polypeptide(L)'
;MAQYTFPSATFRDAYLFTSSPDSATSEEPCPHDSIYPYPVIEARKRRKAWNHVFEKTIFTSDEISNESAPQRRKVYVSSLEAHIDALHDQLLRMGLWPVPAKELERHKGLNSKTAKGMVAKLHHNVALTQIKISQYEKMNQHYAQQNLALLQKLRN
;
A
#
# COMPACT_ATOMS: atom_id res chain seq x y z
N MET A 1 45.83 13.97 -8.51
CA MET A 1 45.15 13.45 -7.31
C MET A 1 43.77 14.10 -7.25
N ALA A 2 42.75 13.42 -7.75
CA ALA A 2 41.38 13.96 -7.80
C ALA A 2 40.65 13.63 -6.49
N GLN A 3 40.23 14.67 -5.78
CA GLN A 3 39.36 14.56 -4.61
C GLN A 3 37.90 14.60 -5.09
N TYR A 4 37.10 13.60 -4.71
CA TYR A 4 35.67 13.59 -4.97
C TYR A 4 34.92 14.13 -3.75
N THR A 5 34.43 15.37 -3.88
CA THR A 5 33.54 16.06 -2.96
C THR A 5 32.08 15.70 -3.29
N PHE A 6 31.33 15.23 -2.30
CA PHE A 6 29.90 14.98 -2.41
C PHE A 6 29.10 16.30 -2.51
N PRO A 7 28.14 16.44 -3.43
CA PRO A 7 27.29 17.63 -3.48
C PRO A 7 26.21 17.58 -2.39
N SER A 8 26.27 18.57 -1.50
CA SER A 8 25.20 18.97 -0.58
C SER A 8 23.99 19.44 -1.39
N ALA A 9 22.92 18.65 -1.40
CA ALA A 9 21.66 19.03 -2.02
C ALA A 9 20.83 19.84 -1.01
N THR A 10 20.85 21.16 -1.19
CA THR A 10 19.95 22.12 -0.56
C THR A 10 18.51 21.77 -0.91
N PHE A 11 17.77 21.28 0.08
CA PHE A 11 16.33 21.08 0.03
C PHE A 11 15.63 22.44 0.15
N ARG A 12 15.32 23.08 -0.98
CA ARG A 12 14.44 24.24 -1.05
C ARG A 12 13.20 23.92 -1.89
N ASP A 13 12.07 24.20 -1.26
CA ASP A 13 10.79 24.65 -1.81
C ASP A 13 9.90 23.66 -2.58
N ALA A 14 8.92 23.08 -1.86
CA ALA A 14 7.52 22.97 -2.32
C ALA A 14 6.56 22.50 -1.21
N TYR A 15 6.49 23.20 -0.08
CA TYR A 15 5.33 23.14 0.81
C TYR A 15 4.98 24.55 1.25
N LEU A 16 4.22 25.27 0.40
CA LEU A 16 3.50 26.46 0.84
C LEU A 16 2.33 26.00 1.71
N PHE A 17 2.63 25.74 2.99
CA PHE A 17 1.65 25.75 4.06
C PHE A 17 1.58 27.20 4.56
N THR A 18 0.53 27.91 4.17
CA THR A 18 0.28 29.28 4.62
C THR A 18 -0.06 29.25 6.11
N SER A 19 0.93 29.46 6.97
CA SER A 19 0.73 29.85 8.36
C SER A 19 0.60 31.37 8.43
N SER A 20 -0.60 31.85 8.72
CA SER A 20 -0.86 33.24 9.11
C SER A 20 -0.76 33.37 10.64
N PRO A 21 -0.25 34.50 11.18
CA PRO A 21 0.27 34.59 12.54
C PRO A 21 -0.78 34.94 13.58
N ASP A 22 -0.38 34.71 14.83
CA ASP A 22 -1.11 34.91 16.08
C ASP A 22 -1.85 36.23 16.19
N SER A 23 -3.06 36.17 16.73
CA SER A 23 -3.70 37.29 17.43
C SER A 23 -4.42 36.72 18.66
N ALA A 24 -3.87 37.08 19.82
CA ALA A 24 -4.47 36.85 21.11
C ALA A 24 -5.71 37.76 21.24
N THR A 25 -6.88 37.14 21.37
CA THR A 25 -8.06 37.77 21.96
C THR A 25 -8.66 36.80 22.97
N SER A 26 -8.66 37.25 24.21
CA SER A 26 -9.41 36.71 25.33
C SER A 26 -10.90 36.67 24.96
N GLU A 27 -11.47 35.48 24.84
CA GLU A 27 -12.91 35.28 24.76
C GLU A 27 -13.27 34.15 25.72
N GLU A 28 -14.29 34.41 26.53
CA GLU A 28 -14.83 33.52 27.55
C GLU A 28 -15.21 32.13 27.00
N PRO A 29 -15.29 31.08 27.85
CA PRO A 29 -15.68 29.75 27.40
C PRO A 29 -17.16 29.73 27.03
N CYS A 30 -17.48 29.74 25.73
CA CYS A 30 -18.83 29.47 25.25
C CYS A 30 -19.27 28.06 25.70
N PRO A 31 -20.40 27.92 26.41
CA PRO A 31 -20.94 26.62 26.81
C PRO A 31 -21.62 25.99 25.60
N HIS A 32 -20.83 25.39 24.71
CA HIS A 32 -21.35 24.55 23.65
C HIS A 32 -21.48 23.13 24.19
N ASP A 33 -22.67 22.82 24.71
CA ASP A 33 -23.18 21.44 24.80
C ASP A 33 -23.32 20.88 23.38
N SER A 34 -22.18 20.54 22.78
CA SER A 34 -22.11 19.73 21.58
C SER A 34 -22.18 18.28 22.03
N ILE A 35 -23.40 17.75 22.10
CA ILE A 35 -23.68 16.32 22.05
C ILE A 35 -23.04 15.81 20.74
N TYR A 36 -21.83 15.28 20.83
CA TYR A 36 -21.19 14.59 19.72
C TYR A 36 -21.98 13.29 19.49
N PRO A 37 -22.58 13.06 18.30
CA PRO A 37 -23.35 11.85 18.02
C PRO A 37 -22.46 10.61 17.78
N TYR A 38 -21.17 10.71 18.07
CA TYR A 38 -20.20 9.64 17.89
C TYR A 38 -19.57 9.28 19.23
N PRO A 39 -19.44 7.99 19.55
CA PRO A 39 -18.81 7.56 20.79
C PRO A 39 -17.40 8.14 20.88
N VAL A 40 -17.10 8.83 21.98
CA VAL A 40 -15.73 9.14 22.38
C VAL A 40 -14.99 7.81 22.38
N ILE A 41 -13.99 7.67 21.53
CA ILE A 41 -13.18 6.45 21.44
C ILE A 41 -12.34 6.38 22.72
N GLU A 42 -12.97 5.87 23.76
CA GLU A 42 -12.36 5.45 25.01
C GLU A 42 -11.22 4.45 24.72
N ALA A 43 -10.13 4.64 25.46
CA ALA A 43 -8.86 3.93 25.37
C ALA A 43 -8.07 4.14 24.06
N ARG A 44 -7.09 5.06 24.13
CA ARG A 44 -5.87 5.02 23.31
C ARG A 44 -5.32 3.59 23.35
N LYS A 45 -5.64 2.78 22.34
CA LYS A 45 -5.07 1.45 22.13
C LYS A 45 -3.55 1.62 22.21
N ARG A 46 -2.95 1.18 23.32
CA ARG A 46 -1.50 1.22 23.49
C ARG A 46 -0.93 0.52 22.26
N ARG A 47 -0.12 1.25 21.48
CA ARG A 47 0.50 0.69 20.28
C ARG A 47 1.22 -0.59 20.72
N LYS A 48 0.88 -1.70 20.06
CA LYS A 48 1.51 -3.00 20.33
C LYS A 48 3.01 -2.81 20.24
N ALA A 49 3.75 -3.24 21.26
CA ALA A 49 5.19 -3.15 21.27
C ALA A 49 5.74 -3.77 19.98
N TRP A 50 6.65 -3.05 19.33
CA TRP A 50 7.37 -3.57 18.18
C TRP A 50 8.27 -4.68 18.71
N ASN A 51 7.80 -5.93 18.52
CA ASN A 51 8.46 -7.15 19.00
C ASN A 51 8.74 -8.00 17.76
N HIS A 52 9.95 -7.91 17.21
CA HIS A 52 10.34 -8.74 16.08
C HIS A 52 11.29 -9.86 16.50
N VAL A 53 11.18 -11.00 15.83
CA VAL A 53 11.91 -12.24 16.17
C VAL A 53 13.42 -12.02 16.20
N PHE A 54 13.95 -11.25 15.24
CA PHE A 54 15.39 -10.97 15.11
C PHE A 54 15.82 -9.63 15.72
N GLU A 55 14.94 -8.95 16.47
CA GLU A 55 15.30 -7.67 17.09
C GLU A 55 16.44 -7.87 18.10
N LYS A 56 16.39 -8.96 18.88
CA LYS A 56 17.41 -9.29 19.89
C LYS A 56 18.76 -9.72 19.30
N THR A 57 18.80 -10.06 18.02
CA THR A 57 20.05 -10.42 17.32
C THR A 57 20.69 -9.23 16.62
N ILE A 58 19.89 -8.21 16.30
CA ILE A 58 20.34 -7.00 15.58
C ILE A 58 20.65 -5.87 16.56
N PHE A 59 19.87 -5.74 17.64
CA PHE A 59 20.02 -4.68 18.63
C PHE A 59 20.42 -5.25 19.98
N THR A 60 21.28 -4.50 20.66
CA THR A 60 21.57 -4.67 22.08
C THR A 60 20.39 -4.19 22.94
N SER A 61 20.34 -4.64 24.20
CA SER A 61 19.32 -4.19 25.16
C SER A 61 19.29 -2.67 25.34
N ASP A 62 20.45 -2.04 25.24
CA ASP A 62 20.63 -0.60 25.43
C ASP A 62 20.07 0.18 24.22
N GLU A 63 20.33 -0.28 23.00
CA GLU A 63 19.78 0.29 21.77
C GLU A 63 18.24 0.12 21.72
N ILE A 64 17.71 -1.01 22.16
CA ILE A 64 16.25 -1.23 22.22
C ILE A 64 15.57 -0.23 23.17
N SER A 65 16.23 0.09 24.28
CA SER A 65 15.71 0.98 25.31
C SER A 65 15.86 2.46 24.95
N ASN A 66 16.96 2.83 24.29
CA ASN A 66 17.29 4.22 23.95
C ASN A 66 16.72 4.68 22.61
N GLU A 67 16.65 3.82 21.61
CA GLU A 67 16.20 4.22 20.27
C GLU A 67 14.68 4.13 20.13
N SER A 68 14.09 5.11 19.44
CA SER A 68 12.66 5.09 19.14
C SER A 68 12.29 3.93 18.19
N ALA A 69 11.12 3.31 18.40
CA ALA A 69 10.65 2.21 17.56
C ALA A 69 10.63 2.49 16.04
N PRO A 70 10.32 3.72 15.55
CA PRO A 70 10.44 4.04 14.13
C PRO A 70 11.87 3.92 13.59
N GLN A 71 12.86 4.36 14.37
CA GLN A 71 14.27 4.30 13.98
C GLN A 71 14.76 2.85 13.96
N ARG A 72 14.46 2.08 15.02
CA ARG A 72 14.81 0.66 15.07
C ARG A 72 14.18 -0.13 13.93
N ARG A 73 12.94 0.20 13.55
CA ARG A 73 12.29 -0.42 12.38
C ARG A 73 13.06 -0.18 11.08
N LYS A 74 13.59 1.03 10.87
CA LYS A 74 14.38 1.36 9.68
C LYS A 74 15.64 0.51 9.62
N VAL A 75 16.38 0.45 10.74
CA VAL A 75 17.62 -0.33 10.84
C VAL A 75 17.32 -1.82 10.63
N TYR A 76 16.33 -2.37 11.34
CA TYR A 76 15.93 -3.77 11.22
C TYR A 76 15.58 -4.17 9.78
N VAL A 77 14.77 -3.37 9.09
CA VAL A 77 14.42 -3.64 7.70
C VAL A 77 15.67 -3.60 6.82
N SER A 78 16.53 -2.59 6.97
CA SER A 78 17.77 -2.51 6.19
C SER A 78 18.73 -3.67 6.44
N SER A 79 18.83 -4.16 7.68
CA SER A 79 19.66 -5.31 8.03
C SER A 79 19.12 -6.60 7.40
N LEU A 80 17.79 -6.79 7.40
CA LEU A 80 17.17 -7.93 6.73
C LEU A 80 17.32 -7.87 5.21
N GLU A 81 17.15 -6.70 4.61
CA GLU A 81 17.35 -6.48 3.16
C GLU A 81 18.79 -6.82 2.76
N ALA A 82 19.78 -6.31 3.50
CA ALA A 82 21.19 -6.62 3.24
C ALA A 82 21.51 -8.12 3.39
N HIS A 83 20.90 -8.80 4.37
CA HIS A 83 21.09 -10.25 4.52
C HIS A 83 20.48 -11.04 3.36
N ILE A 84 19.29 -10.64 2.91
CA ILE A 84 18.64 -11.22 1.73
C ILE A 84 19.49 -11.01 0.48
N ASP A 85 20.06 -9.81 0.29
CA ASP A 85 20.96 -9.52 -0.82
C ASP A 85 22.22 -10.40 -0.80
N ALA A 86 22.80 -10.63 0.39
CA ALA A 86 23.93 -11.56 0.54
C ALA A 86 23.56 -13.02 0.19
N LEU A 87 22.37 -13.48 0.58
CA LEU A 87 21.86 -14.81 0.19
C LEU A 87 21.65 -14.89 -1.32
N HIS A 88 21.10 -13.84 -1.94
CA HIS A 88 20.94 -13.76 -3.38
C HIS A 88 22.29 -13.84 -4.11
N ASP A 89 23.30 -13.13 -3.64
CA ASP A 89 24.66 -13.21 -4.18
C ASP A 89 25.27 -14.61 -4.05
N GLN A 90 25.04 -15.29 -2.92
CA GLN A 90 25.49 -16.67 -2.73
C GLN A 90 24.83 -17.62 -3.71
N LEU A 91 23.50 -17.53 -3.86
CA LEU A 91 22.75 -18.35 -4.81
C LEU A 91 23.18 -18.11 -6.26
N LEU A 92 23.43 -16.84 -6.61
CA LEU A 92 23.92 -16.46 -7.93
C LEU A 92 25.29 -17.08 -8.22
N ARG A 93 26.22 -17.06 -7.25
CA ARG A 93 27.55 -17.70 -7.37
C ARG A 93 27.45 -19.22 -7.54
N MET A 94 26.47 -19.86 -6.91
CA MET A 94 26.22 -21.30 -7.03
C MET A 94 25.48 -21.66 -8.32
N GLY A 95 25.00 -20.68 -9.10
CA GLY A 95 24.16 -20.91 -10.27
C GLY A 95 22.77 -21.45 -9.94
N LEU A 96 22.39 -21.47 -8.66
CA LEU A 96 21.12 -21.98 -8.14
C LEU A 96 20.11 -20.83 -8.05
N TRP A 97 19.68 -20.33 -9.20
CA TRP A 97 18.72 -19.24 -9.24
C TRP A 97 17.38 -19.68 -9.84
N PRO A 98 16.24 -19.48 -9.16
CA PRO A 98 14.96 -20.07 -9.58
C PRO A 98 14.38 -19.44 -10.86
N VAL A 99 14.78 -18.21 -11.23
CA VAL A 99 14.18 -17.47 -12.36
C VAL A 99 15.27 -16.85 -13.27
N PRO A 100 15.39 -17.26 -14.55
CA PRO A 100 16.39 -16.71 -15.45
C PRO A 100 16.38 -15.17 -15.50
N ALA A 101 17.56 -14.54 -15.50
CA ALA A 101 17.68 -13.07 -15.50
C ALA A 101 16.91 -12.39 -16.66
N LYS A 102 16.82 -13.07 -17.82
CA LYS A 102 16.06 -12.61 -18.99
C LYS A 102 14.57 -12.41 -18.71
N GLU A 103 13.99 -13.20 -17.81
CA GLU A 103 12.59 -13.06 -17.39
C GLU A 103 12.42 -11.94 -16.38
N LEU A 104 13.42 -11.75 -15.52
CA LEU A 104 13.42 -10.71 -14.49
C LEU A 104 13.51 -9.28 -15.08
N GLU A 105 14.26 -9.11 -16.17
CA GLU A 105 14.40 -7.81 -16.86
C GLU A 105 13.04 -7.23 -17.30
N ARG A 106 12.05 -8.06 -17.61
CA ARG A 106 10.69 -7.59 -17.96
C ARG A 106 9.95 -6.92 -16.80
N HIS A 107 10.34 -7.25 -15.57
CA HIS A 107 9.70 -6.78 -14.35
C HIS A 107 10.56 -5.76 -13.58
N LYS A 108 11.70 -5.38 -14.15
CA LYS A 108 12.59 -4.39 -13.55
C LYS A 108 11.88 -3.04 -13.39
N GLY A 109 11.95 -2.46 -12.19
CA GLY A 109 11.26 -1.21 -11.86
C GLY A 109 9.77 -1.37 -11.49
N LEU A 110 9.22 -2.59 -11.50
CA LEU A 110 7.86 -2.83 -11.02
C LEU A 110 7.82 -2.73 -9.49
N ASN A 111 7.36 -1.60 -8.96
CA ASN A 111 7.17 -1.43 -7.53
C ASN A 111 5.85 -2.07 -7.03
N SER A 112 5.78 -2.34 -5.72
CA SER A 112 4.62 -2.99 -5.10
C SER A 112 3.31 -2.20 -5.21
N LYS A 113 3.37 -0.86 -5.25
CA LYS A 113 2.19 0.00 -5.41
C LYS A 113 1.61 -0.15 -6.83
N THR A 114 2.46 -0.12 -7.84
CA THR A 114 2.09 -0.30 -9.25
C THR A 114 1.53 -1.69 -9.47
N ALA A 115 2.20 -2.74 -8.97
CA ALA A 115 1.72 -4.11 -9.09
C ALA A 115 0.32 -4.29 -8.47
N LYS A 116 0.11 -3.79 -7.24
CA LYS A 116 -1.21 -3.82 -6.57
C LYS A 116 -2.26 -3.05 -7.36
N GLY A 117 -1.94 -1.88 -7.89
CA GLY A 117 -2.85 -1.08 -8.71
C GLY A 117 -3.26 -1.79 -10.01
N MET A 118 -2.31 -2.45 -10.68
CA MET A 118 -2.58 -3.24 -11.88
C MET A 118 -3.53 -4.41 -11.59
N VAL A 119 -3.26 -5.17 -10.53
CA VAL A 119 -4.11 -6.31 -10.11
C VAL A 119 -5.51 -5.84 -9.72
N ALA A 120 -5.62 -4.75 -8.95
CA ALA A 120 -6.90 -4.19 -8.56
C ALA A 120 -7.74 -3.77 -9.78
N LYS A 121 -7.11 -3.12 -10.77
CA LYS A 121 -7.78 -2.71 -12.00
C LYS A 121 -8.20 -3.90 -12.87
N LEU A 122 -7.35 -4.92 -12.98
CA LEU A 122 -7.67 -6.18 -13.65
C LEU A 122 -8.90 -6.83 -13.01
N HIS A 123 -8.90 -6.98 -11.68
CA HIS A 123 -10.02 -7.55 -10.94
C HIS A 123 -11.31 -6.76 -11.16
N HIS A 124 -11.24 -5.43 -11.13
CA HIS A 124 -12.38 -4.56 -11.41
C HIS A 124 -12.93 -4.76 -12.84
N ASN A 125 -12.05 -4.80 -13.84
CA ASN A 125 -12.44 -5.01 -15.23
C ASN A 125 -13.11 -6.37 -15.46
N VAL A 126 -12.59 -7.42 -14.81
CA VAL A 126 -13.20 -8.76 -14.86
C VAL A 126 -14.61 -8.73 -14.28
N ALA A 127 -14.80 -8.12 -13.11
CA ALA A 127 -16.11 -8.00 -12.49
C ALA A 127 -17.11 -7.24 -13.38
N LEU A 128 -16.68 -6.12 -13.98
CA LEU A 128 -17.52 -5.37 -14.93
C LEU A 128 -17.90 -6.21 -16.16
N THR A 129 -16.98 -7.02 -16.66
CA THR A 129 -17.21 -7.90 -17.81
C THR A 129 -18.22 -9.00 -17.46
N GLN A 130 -18.12 -9.59 -16.27
CA GLN A 130 -19.07 -10.60 -15.79
C GLN A 130 -20.49 -10.04 -15.65
N ILE A 131 -20.62 -8.80 -15.16
CA ILE A 131 -21.92 -8.11 -15.06
C ILE A 131 -22.53 -7.95 -16.47
N LYS A 132 -21.74 -7.49 -17.45
CA LYS A 132 -22.20 -7.34 -18.83
C LYS A 132 -22.63 -8.67 -19.45
N ILE A 133 -21.82 -9.73 -19.27
CA ILE A 133 -22.16 -11.07 -19.76
C ILE A 133 -23.52 -11.52 -19.19
N SER A 134 -23.69 -11.39 -17.87
CA SER A 134 -24.94 -11.75 -17.19
C SER A 134 -26.15 -10.97 -17.72
N GLN A 135 -25.96 -9.69 -18.07
CA GLN A 135 -27.02 -8.87 -18.67
C GLN A 135 -27.37 -9.35 -20.08
N TYR A 136 -26.37 -9.62 -20.92
CA TYR A 136 -26.59 -10.12 -22.28
C TYR A 136 -27.27 -11.49 -22.27
N GLU A 137 -26.90 -12.38 -21.36
CA GLU A 137 -27.54 -13.69 -21.20
C GLU A 137 -29.03 -13.55 -20.88
N LYS A 138 -29.38 -12.67 -19.93
CA LYS A 138 -30.78 -12.39 -19.57
C LYS A 138 -31.56 -11.81 -20.75
N MET A 139 -30.98 -10.87 -21.49
CA MET A 139 -31.63 -10.30 -22.67
C MET A 139 -31.84 -11.36 -23.75
N ASN A 140 -30.85 -12.20 -24.01
CA ASN A 140 -30.93 -13.25 -25.00
C ASN A 140 -32.00 -14.30 -24.64
N GLN A 141 -32.09 -14.69 -23.36
CA GLN A 141 -33.16 -15.57 -22.87
C GLN A 141 -34.54 -14.96 -23.07
N HIS A 142 -34.70 -13.67 -22.77
CA HIS A 142 -35.96 -12.96 -22.99
C HIS A 142 -36.35 -12.92 -24.48
N TYR A 143 -35.41 -12.63 -25.38
CA TYR A 143 -35.67 -12.67 -26.83
C TYR A 143 -36.01 -14.08 -27.32
N ALA A 144 -35.33 -15.11 -26.83
CA ALA A 144 -35.62 -16.50 -27.17
C ALA A 144 -37.06 -16.88 -26.77
N GLN A 145 -37.51 -16.46 -25.58
CA GLN A 145 -38.88 -16.67 -25.11
C GLN A 145 -39.91 -15.95 -25.99
N GLN A 146 -39.64 -14.69 -26.36
CA GLN A 146 -40.53 -13.94 -27.26
C GLN A 146 -40.65 -14.61 -28.63
N ASN A 147 -39.53 -15.06 -29.21
CA ASN A 147 -39.53 -15.75 -30.50
C ASN A 147 -40.32 -17.06 -30.43
N LEU A 148 -40.15 -17.85 -29.36
CA LEU A 148 -40.95 -19.06 -29.11
C LEU A 148 -42.45 -18.75 -29.04
N ALA A 149 -42.84 -17.71 -28.32
CA ALA A 149 -44.24 -17.30 -28.20
C ALA A 149 -44.84 -16.85 -29.54
N LEU A 150 -44.07 -16.14 -30.38
CA LEU A 150 -44.49 -15.76 -31.72
C LEU A 150 -44.71 -16.99 -32.63
N LEU A 151 -43.78 -17.95 -32.60
CA LEU A 151 -43.92 -19.19 -33.37
C LEU A 151 -45.16 -19.99 -32.94
N GLN A 152 -45.48 -20.03 -31.65
CA GLN A 152 -46.70 -20.66 -31.15
C GLN A 152 -47.97 -19.96 -31.66
N LYS A 153 -47.97 -18.62 -31.69
CA LYS A 153 -49.11 -17.84 -32.24
C LYS A 153 -49.31 -18.05 -33.74
N LEU A 154 -48.24 -18.22 -34.50
CA LEU A 154 -48.31 -18.48 -35.95
C LEU A 154 -48.75 -19.91 -36.30
N ARG A 155 -48.65 -20.83 -35.34
CA ARG A 155 -49.02 -22.25 -35.50
C ARG A 155 -50.50 -22.51 -35.22
N ASN A 156 -51.16 -21.65 -34.44
CA ASN A 156 -52.59 -21.72 -34.11
C ASN A 156 -53.41 -20.84 -35.05
#